data_AF-A0A511ASN7-F1
#
_entry.id   AF-A0A511ASN7-F1
#
_cell.length_a   1.000
_cell.length_b   1.000
_cell.length_c   1.000
_cell.angle_alpha   90.00
_cell.angle_beta   90.00
_cell.angle_gamma   90.00
#
_symmetry.space_group_name_H-M   'P 1'
#
loop_
_entity.id
_entity.type
_entity.pdbx_description
1 polymer ?
#
loop_
_entity_poly.entity_id
_entity_poly.type
_entity_poly.pdbx_seq_one_letter_code
_entity_poly.pdbx_strand_id
1 'polypeptide(L)'
;MAHSLKSLFVLNIISIVASLVYFFVPGPSIYANVYGLILILTLTSNILAATFIKQKKKWRFSYLLLSSFGLLIVMGLNTVTSLDPANHSSQSILSIAIMVLLLIIGARLTSKSFSSQNKTDNIEQALKTYRKTRIALLLLLSFLMLVGGLLALIMLTNIPVSLIEAGLSPYSLFYSLIFLSISGMSLNLINVKKHSIITYSLGAFGVVLYILFALPFLSIPSMLNEAEENYTEAFGNEWKSFDDNITEFRDVPVSIPAFFFGSPSDDYSLEEDVLFYEGTEGIDDGLKLRFDAYTPQEKAEELPGEGSVLIRIHGGGWSTGDKGAFNFSQINKYFASQGYIVFDVQYGLEKRGQSALFLSGPDEVYGTFSIDDMVRHLSIFTTYLAENKEDYGADIDSVFISGGSAGGHLASALALAQASGDYTDLIDPRISVQGLIPYYPANDLSHHRDISGTDELVDPKQLVDSNSPPVLLFQGDRDGFVDPQIAKEFKQAYLEEDNEAFAILWMPYGAHASDIYFPGFYNQTFIYYMERFMYQFK
;
A
#
# COMPACT_ATOMS: atom_id res chain seq x y z
N MET A 1 7.03 -37.79 12.34
CA MET A 1 5.89 -37.53 11.43
C MET A 1 4.54 -37.51 12.15
N ALA A 2 4.17 -38.51 12.96
CA ALA A 2 2.87 -38.49 13.65
C ALA A 2 2.75 -37.41 14.75
N HIS A 3 3.85 -37.11 15.46
CA HIS A 3 3.88 -36.04 16.46
C HIS A 3 3.82 -34.65 15.80
N SER A 4 4.61 -34.41 14.76
CA SER A 4 4.61 -33.16 13.99
C SER A 4 3.25 -32.86 13.32
N LEU A 5 2.52 -33.89 12.87
CA LEU A 5 1.17 -33.72 12.34
C LEU A 5 0.14 -33.30 13.40
N LYS A 6 0.25 -33.83 14.63
CA LYS A 6 -0.60 -33.39 15.74
C LYS A 6 -0.33 -31.93 16.10
N SER A 7 0.94 -31.53 16.17
CA SER A 7 1.31 -30.13 16.44
C SER A 7 0.75 -29.20 15.38
N LEU A 8 0.89 -29.56 14.09
CA LEU A 8 0.34 -28.74 13.00
C LEU A 8 -1.19 -28.70 13.00
N PHE A 9 -1.87 -29.79 13.38
CA PHE A 9 -3.32 -29.77 13.58
C PHE A 9 -3.71 -28.75 14.67
N VAL A 10 -3.01 -28.77 15.81
CA VAL A 10 -3.24 -27.81 16.90
C VAL A 10 -2.97 -26.38 16.44
N LEU A 11 -1.89 -26.13 15.70
CA LEU A 11 -1.59 -24.80 15.14
C LEU A 11 -2.69 -24.27 14.22
N ASN A 12 -3.30 -25.13 13.39
CA ASN A 12 -4.46 -24.72 12.60
C ASN A 12 -5.66 -24.34 13.47
N ILE A 13 -5.95 -25.11 14.52
CA ILE A 13 -7.06 -24.79 15.43
C ILE A 13 -6.80 -23.46 16.15
N ILE A 14 -5.58 -23.24 16.66
CA ILE A 14 -5.17 -21.99 17.28
C ILE A 14 -5.34 -20.83 16.28
N SER A 15 -4.87 -21.01 15.05
CA SER A 15 -4.95 -19.97 14.02
C SER A 15 -6.40 -19.64 13.66
N ILE A 16 -7.29 -20.65 13.57
CA ILE A 16 -8.73 -20.41 13.31
C ILE A 16 -9.34 -19.58 14.43
N VAL A 17 -9.11 -19.98 15.68
CA VAL A 17 -9.67 -19.26 16.84
C VAL A 17 -9.12 -17.83 16.89
N ALA A 18 -7.81 -17.65 16.71
CA ALA A 18 -7.19 -16.33 16.69
C ALA A 18 -7.64 -15.48 15.49
N SER A 19 -7.87 -16.06 14.31
CA SER A 19 -8.47 -15.34 13.16
C SER A 19 -9.86 -14.81 13.50
N LEU A 20 -10.69 -15.64 14.14
CA LEU A 20 -12.05 -15.24 14.53
C LEU A 20 -12.01 -14.17 15.62
N VAL A 21 -11.12 -14.30 16.61
CA VAL A 21 -10.94 -13.26 17.65
C VAL A 21 -10.48 -11.95 17.03
N TYR A 22 -9.46 -11.97 16.16
CA TYR A 22 -8.97 -10.78 15.47
C TYR A 22 -10.04 -10.13 14.60
N PHE A 23 -10.94 -10.92 14.00
CA PHE A 23 -12.05 -10.37 13.22
C PHE A 23 -13.07 -9.59 14.08
N PHE A 24 -13.39 -10.08 15.28
CA PHE A 24 -14.37 -9.42 16.16
C PHE A 24 -13.76 -8.35 17.07
N VAL A 25 -12.45 -8.42 17.31
CA VAL A 25 -11.69 -7.45 18.10
C VAL A 25 -10.43 -7.11 17.30
N PRO A 26 -10.58 -6.39 16.17
CA PRO A 26 -9.44 -5.98 15.38
C PRO A 26 -8.68 -4.90 16.14
N GLY A 27 -7.36 -5.03 16.19
CA GLY A 27 -6.51 -4.05 16.85
C GLY A 27 -5.04 -4.35 16.59
N PRO A 28 -4.26 -3.38 16.09
CA PRO A 28 -2.82 -3.54 16.02
C PRO A 28 -2.29 -3.70 17.45
N SER A 29 -1.65 -4.82 17.75
CA SER A 29 -1.02 -5.03 19.05
C SER A 29 0.17 -5.96 18.93
N ILE A 30 1.07 -5.92 19.90
CA ILE A 30 2.20 -6.86 19.94
C ILE A 30 1.72 -8.32 19.96
N TYR A 31 0.59 -8.60 20.63
CA TYR A 31 -0.02 -9.93 20.66
C TYR A 31 -0.61 -10.34 19.30
N ALA A 32 -1.22 -9.39 18.58
CA ALA A 32 -1.68 -9.63 17.21
C ALA A 32 -0.51 -10.00 16.28
N ASN A 33 0.66 -9.38 16.44
CA ASN A 33 1.85 -9.74 15.67
C ASN A 33 2.41 -11.12 16.00
N VAL A 34 2.42 -11.52 17.28
CA VAL A 34 2.76 -12.91 17.65
C VAL A 34 1.82 -13.90 16.97
N TYR A 35 0.52 -13.61 16.94
CA TYR A 35 -0.44 -14.40 16.18
C TYR A 35 -0.15 -14.38 14.68
N GLY A 36 0.15 -13.22 14.09
CA GLY A 36 0.50 -13.11 12.66
C GLY A 36 1.69 -13.99 12.27
N LEU A 37 2.73 -14.06 13.11
CA LEU A 37 3.86 -14.97 12.91
C LEU A 37 3.43 -16.45 13.00
N ILE A 38 2.56 -16.80 13.96
CA ILE A 38 1.98 -18.15 14.06
C ILE A 38 1.15 -18.48 12.81
N LEU A 39 0.40 -17.52 12.27
CA LEU A 39 -0.40 -17.68 11.06
C LEU A 39 0.50 -17.99 9.86
N ILE A 40 1.55 -17.19 9.63
CA ILE A 40 2.53 -17.43 8.54
C ILE A 40 3.15 -18.82 8.70
N LEU A 41 3.63 -19.17 9.90
CA LEU A 41 4.21 -20.47 10.17
C LEU A 41 3.22 -21.61 9.89
N THR A 42 1.95 -21.44 10.25
CA THR A 42 0.88 -22.41 10.02
C THR A 42 0.61 -22.59 8.54
N LEU A 43 0.48 -21.50 7.79
CA LEU A 43 0.26 -21.51 6.34
C LEU A 43 1.42 -22.20 5.62
N THR A 44 2.67 -21.77 5.89
CA THR A 44 3.87 -22.39 5.33
C THR A 44 3.96 -23.88 5.67
N SER A 45 3.75 -24.24 6.94
CA SER A 45 3.81 -25.64 7.39
C SER A 45 2.73 -26.51 6.74
N ASN A 46 1.53 -25.98 6.52
CA ASN A 46 0.48 -26.67 5.78
C ASN A 46 0.83 -26.87 4.30
N ILE A 47 1.46 -25.89 3.64
CA ILE A 47 1.95 -26.05 2.26
C ILE A 47 2.98 -27.19 2.19
N LEU A 48 3.94 -27.22 3.12
CA LEU A 48 4.95 -28.28 3.20
C LEU A 48 4.30 -29.64 3.52
N ALA A 49 3.37 -29.69 4.46
CA ALA A 49 2.63 -30.90 4.80
C ALA A 49 1.83 -31.42 3.59
N ALA A 50 1.15 -30.54 2.86
CA ALA A 50 0.45 -30.89 1.64
C ALA A 50 1.44 -31.40 0.59
N THR A 51 2.62 -30.82 0.47
CA THR A 51 3.63 -31.27 -0.49
C THR A 51 4.12 -32.69 -0.20
N PHE A 52 4.46 -33.01 1.05
CA PHE A 52 5.18 -34.26 1.37
C PHE A 52 4.30 -35.40 1.90
N ILE A 53 3.10 -35.13 2.43
CA ILE A 53 2.23 -36.16 3.03
C ILE A 53 1.34 -36.80 1.97
N LYS A 54 1.57 -38.10 1.69
CA LYS A 54 0.89 -38.81 0.59
C LYS A 54 -0.45 -39.44 0.95
N GLN A 55 -0.77 -39.57 2.25
CA GLN A 55 -1.88 -40.40 2.73
C GLN A 55 -3.28 -39.78 2.52
N LYS A 56 -3.39 -38.50 2.13
CA LYS A 56 -4.67 -37.78 1.95
C LYS A 56 -4.72 -36.98 0.65
N LYS A 57 -4.83 -37.67 -0.48
CA LYS A 57 -4.77 -37.08 -1.83
C LYS A 57 -5.74 -35.89 -2.03
N LYS A 58 -7.02 -36.04 -1.63
CA LYS A 58 -8.05 -34.97 -1.79
C LYS A 58 -7.64 -33.68 -1.08
N TRP A 59 -7.42 -33.75 0.23
CA TRP A 59 -7.12 -32.58 1.07
C TRP A 59 -5.83 -31.87 0.68
N ARG A 60 -4.82 -32.63 0.25
CA ARG A 60 -3.57 -32.08 -0.26
C ARG A 60 -3.77 -31.19 -1.49
N PHE A 61 -4.45 -31.69 -2.51
CA PHE A 61 -4.68 -30.92 -3.74
C PHE A 61 -5.60 -29.73 -3.48
N SER A 62 -6.63 -29.91 -2.63
CA SER A 62 -7.49 -28.80 -2.21
C SER A 62 -6.70 -27.69 -1.50
N TYR A 63 -5.80 -28.04 -0.57
CA TYR A 63 -5.00 -27.05 0.14
C TYR A 63 -4.06 -26.29 -0.81
N LEU A 64 -3.29 -27.01 -1.64
CA LEU A 64 -2.34 -26.35 -2.55
C LEU A 64 -3.04 -25.47 -3.59
N LEU A 65 -4.20 -25.90 -4.10
CA LEU A 65 -4.99 -25.11 -5.04
C LEU A 65 -5.58 -23.85 -4.37
N LEU A 66 -6.17 -24.01 -3.19
CA LEU A 66 -6.71 -22.87 -2.45
C LEU A 66 -5.58 -21.92 -1.99
N SER A 67 -4.41 -22.43 -1.64
CA SER A 67 -3.28 -21.60 -1.22
C SER A 67 -2.64 -20.87 -2.39
N SER A 68 -2.64 -21.43 -3.60
CA SER A 68 -2.15 -20.71 -4.78
C SER A 68 -3.16 -19.71 -5.33
N PHE A 69 -4.43 -20.09 -5.46
CA PHE A 69 -5.45 -19.26 -6.11
C PHE A 69 -6.27 -18.43 -5.12
N GLY A 70 -6.60 -18.99 -3.96
CA GLY A 70 -7.34 -18.29 -2.91
C GLY A 70 -6.54 -17.13 -2.32
N LEU A 71 -5.22 -17.26 -2.14
CA LEU A 71 -4.38 -16.14 -1.69
C LEU A 71 -4.29 -15.01 -2.74
N LEU A 72 -4.30 -15.33 -4.04
CA LEU A 72 -4.43 -14.32 -5.09
C LEU A 72 -5.78 -13.59 -5.03
N ILE A 73 -6.85 -14.30 -4.69
CA ILE A 73 -8.17 -13.70 -4.49
C ILE A 73 -8.17 -12.81 -3.25
N VAL A 74 -7.65 -13.28 -2.11
CA VAL A 74 -7.56 -12.51 -0.86
C VAL A 74 -6.82 -11.19 -1.10
N MET A 75 -5.69 -11.28 -1.80
CA MET A 75 -4.88 -10.13 -2.22
C MET A 75 -5.74 -9.10 -2.97
N GLY A 76 -6.39 -9.50 -4.07
CA GLY A 76 -7.19 -8.58 -4.90
C GLY A 76 -8.44 -8.06 -4.19
N LEU A 77 -9.11 -8.88 -3.39
CA LEU A 77 -10.29 -8.46 -2.63
C LEU A 77 -9.92 -7.38 -1.60
N ASN A 78 -8.85 -7.57 -0.83
CA ASN A 78 -8.42 -6.56 0.15
C ASN A 78 -8.05 -5.24 -0.53
N THR A 79 -7.40 -5.29 -1.70
CA THR A 79 -7.10 -4.09 -2.49
C THR A 79 -8.37 -3.37 -2.93
N VAL A 80 -9.31 -4.07 -3.59
CA VAL A 80 -10.55 -3.46 -4.08
C VAL A 80 -11.38 -2.88 -2.93
N THR A 81 -11.49 -3.60 -1.82
CA THR A 81 -12.21 -3.14 -0.62
C THR A 81 -11.57 -1.89 -0.02
N SER A 82 -10.24 -1.74 -0.09
CA SER A 82 -9.53 -0.53 0.38
C SER A 82 -9.75 0.67 -0.53
N LEU A 83 -9.90 0.47 -1.84
CA LEU A 83 -9.99 1.57 -2.80
C LEU A 83 -11.38 2.20 -2.89
N ASP A 84 -12.44 1.50 -2.45
CA ASP A 84 -13.83 1.95 -2.54
C ASP A 84 -14.14 3.08 -1.53
N PRO A 85 -14.31 4.35 -1.96
CA PRO A 85 -14.52 5.49 -1.05
C PRO A 85 -15.77 5.38 -0.17
N ALA A 86 -16.79 4.64 -0.60
CA ALA A 86 -18.05 4.48 0.12
C ALA A 86 -18.00 3.35 1.17
N ASN A 87 -16.93 2.55 1.17
CA ASN A 87 -16.81 1.43 2.08
C ASN A 87 -16.12 1.84 3.38
N HIS A 88 -16.88 1.75 4.48
CA HIS A 88 -16.43 2.10 5.84
C HIS A 88 -15.34 1.18 6.40
N SER A 89 -15.03 0.05 5.76
CA SER A 89 -13.95 -0.86 6.20
C SER A 89 -13.14 -1.41 5.04
N SER A 90 -11.82 -1.52 5.20
CA SER A 90 -10.96 -2.20 4.21
C SER A 90 -10.97 -3.73 4.33
N GLN A 91 -11.77 -4.29 5.24
CA GLN A 91 -11.86 -5.74 5.47
C GLN A 91 -12.87 -6.43 4.55
N SER A 92 -12.38 -7.34 3.69
CA SER A 92 -13.27 -8.17 2.87
C SER A 92 -13.72 -9.42 3.64
N ILE A 93 -15.02 -9.54 3.91
CA ILE A 93 -15.64 -10.74 4.52
C ILE A 93 -15.27 -12.01 3.72
N LEU A 94 -15.21 -11.89 2.39
CA LEU A 94 -14.85 -13.00 1.51
C LEU A 94 -13.36 -13.37 1.65
N SER A 95 -12.45 -12.40 1.78
CA SER A 95 -11.04 -12.68 2.09
C SER A 95 -10.90 -13.43 3.41
N ILE A 96 -11.58 -12.98 4.46
CA ILE A 96 -11.58 -13.63 5.78
C ILE A 96 -12.10 -15.06 5.67
N ALA A 97 -13.21 -15.28 4.94
CA ALA A 97 -13.76 -16.60 4.71
C ALA A 97 -12.78 -17.54 3.98
N ILE A 98 -12.04 -17.04 2.99
CA ILE A 98 -11.01 -17.81 2.28
C ILE A 98 -9.85 -18.18 3.22
N MET A 99 -9.38 -17.24 4.04
CA MET A 99 -8.32 -17.47 5.02
C MET A 99 -8.73 -18.50 6.08
N VAL A 100 -9.94 -18.41 6.63
CA VAL A 100 -10.48 -19.40 7.57
C VAL A 100 -10.64 -20.76 6.88
N LEU A 101 -11.11 -20.80 5.63
CA LEU A 101 -11.23 -22.04 4.86
C LEU A 101 -9.87 -22.71 4.62
N LEU A 102 -8.81 -21.94 4.33
CA LEU A 102 -7.44 -22.45 4.23
C LEU A 102 -7.05 -23.19 5.51
N LEU A 103 -7.25 -22.57 6.67
CA LEU A 103 -6.92 -23.18 7.96
C LEU A 103 -7.78 -24.42 8.27
N ILE A 104 -9.07 -24.41 7.93
CA ILE A 104 -9.94 -25.58 8.09
C ILE A 104 -9.45 -26.75 7.23
N ILE A 105 -9.10 -26.49 5.96
CA ILE A 105 -8.55 -27.53 5.06
C ILE A 105 -7.19 -28.01 5.59
N GLY A 106 -6.36 -27.13 6.13
CA GLY A 106 -5.09 -27.45 6.79
C GLY A 106 -5.27 -28.37 8.01
N ALA A 107 -6.23 -28.08 8.89
CA ALA A 107 -6.60 -28.96 9.99
C ALA A 107 -7.10 -30.32 9.49
N ARG A 108 -7.94 -30.36 8.45
CA ARG A 108 -8.42 -31.62 7.87
C ARG A 108 -7.29 -32.43 7.25
N LEU A 109 -6.33 -31.79 6.60
CA LEU A 109 -5.12 -32.43 6.08
C LEU A 109 -4.30 -33.08 7.20
N THR A 110 -4.14 -32.42 8.34
CA THR A 110 -3.20 -32.81 9.41
C THR A 110 -3.83 -33.67 10.52
N SER A 111 -5.16 -33.74 10.58
CA SER A 111 -5.90 -34.64 11.48
C SER A 111 -5.47 -36.10 11.35
N LYS A 112 -5.59 -36.90 12.42
CA LYS A 112 -5.34 -38.36 12.31
C LYS A 112 -6.34 -38.99 11.35
N SER A 113 -5.86 -39.83 10.43
CA SER A 113 -6.73 -40.72 9.66
C SER A 113 -7.21 -41.86 10.57
N PHE A 114 -8.52 -42.08 10.65
CA PHE A 114 -9.13 -43.27 11.27
C PHE A 114 -9.24 -44.45 10.29
N SER A 115 -8.59 -44.39 9.12
CA SER A 115 -8.62 -45.47 8.15
C SER A 115 -7.20 -45.88 7.76
N SER A 116 -6.79 -47.00 8.35
CA SER A 116 -5.87 -47.96 7.75
C SER A 116 -6.62 -48.62 6.59
N GLN A 117 -6.40 -48.14 5.37
CA GLN A 117 -6.47 -49.03 4.23
C GLN A 117 -5.14 -48.94 3.49
N ASN A 118 -4.37 -50.01 3.65
CA ASN A 118 -3.35 -50.42 2.70
C ASN A 118 -4.00 -50.56 1.32
N LYS A 119 -4.07 -49.46 0.58
CA LYS A 119 -4.12 -49.46 -0.88
C LYS A 119 -2.80 -48.90 -1.38
N THR A 120 -1.75 -49.69 -1.23
CA THR A 120 -0.74 -49.76 -2.30
C THR A 120 -1.46 -50.34 -3.51
N ASP A 121 -2.12 -49.51 -4.33
CA ASP A 121 -2.50 -49.85 -5.71
C ASP A 121 -3.08 -48.64 -6.46
N ASN A 122 -2.72 -48.54 -7.75
CA ASN A 122 -3.24 -47.63 -8.80
C ASN A 122 -2.70 -46.19 -8.97
N ILE A 123 -1.57 -45.81 -8.37
CA ILE A 123 -0.93 -44.52 -8.74
C ILE A 123 -0.45 -44.55 -10.20
N GLU A 124 0.27 -45.58 -10.64
CA GLU A 124 0.75 -45.66 -12.04
C GLU A 124 -0.38 -45.75 -13.07
N GLN A 125 -1.47 -46.46 -12.75
CA GLN A 125 -2.60 -46.61 -13.64
C GLN A 125 -3.37 -45.29 -13.79
N ALA A 126 -3.63 -44.57 -12.68
CA ALA A 126 -4.22 -43.24 -12.72
C ALA A 126 -3.32 -42.19 -13.41
N LEU A 127 -2.00 -42.30 -13.28
CA LEU A 127 -1.04 -41.43 -13.98
C LEU A 127 -1.00 -41.68 -15.50
N LYS A 128 -1.38 -42.88 -15.96
CA LYS A 128 -1.53 -43.19 -17.40
C LYS A 128 -2.85 -42.66 -17.95
N THR A 129 -3.97 -42.78 -17.22
CA THR A 129 -5.31 -42.39 -17.68
C THR A 129 -5.43 -40.90 -18.03
N TYR A 130 -4.77 -40.01 -17.27
CA TYR A 130 -4.85 -38.55 -17.47
C TYR A 130 -3.50 -37.93 -17.91
N ARG A 131 -2.69 -38.69 -18.66
CA ARG A 131 -1.32 -38.28 -19.01
C ARG A 131 -1.25 -36.91 -19.70
N LYS A 132 -2.14 -36.63 -20.66
CA LYS A 132 -2.17 -35.35 -21.40
C LYS A 132 -2.48 -34.18 -20.47
N THR A 133 -3.55 -34.28 -19.67
CA THR A 133 -3.95 -33.24 -18.70
C THR A 133 -2.87 -32.96 -17.68
N ARG A 134 -2.21 -34.01 -17.17
CA ARG A 134 -1.08 -33.88 -16.23
C ARG A 134 0.10 -33.13 -16.84
N ILE A 135 0.46 -33.44 -18.09
CA ILE A 135 1.55 -32.75 -18.80
C ILE A 135 1.18 -31.29 -19.01
N ALA A 136 -0.05 -31.00 -19.47
CA ALA A 136 -0.52 -29.63 -19.64
C ALA A 136 -0.46 -28.83 -18.32
N LEU A 137 -0.90 -29.43 -17.21
CA LEU A 137 -0.85 -28.80 -15.89
C LEU A 137 0.60 -28.56 -15.42
N LEU A 138 1.51 -29.51 -15.66
CA LEU A 138 2.94 -29.31 -15.35
C LEU A 138 3.57 -28.20 -16.19
N LEU A 139 3.21 -28.09 -17.47
CA LEU A 139 3.67 -27.00 -18.33
C LEU A 139 3.16 -25.64 -17.82
N LEU A 140 1.88 -25.56 -17.46
CA LEU A 140 1.30 -24.35 -16.86
C LEU A 140 1.99 -23.97 -15.55
N LEU A 141 2.15 -24.91 -14.61
CA LEU A 141 2.81 -24.63 -13.33
C LEU A 141 4.29 -24.26 -13.52
N SER A 142 4.98 -24.88 -14.47
CA SER A 142 6.37 -24.53 -14.79
C SER A 142 6.46 -23.11 -15.39
N PHE A 143 5.53 -22.74 -16.26
CA PHE A 143 5.42 -21.38 -16.79
C PHE A 143 5.16 -20.38 -15.65
N LEU A 144 4.22 -20.65 -14.74
CA LEU A 144 3.97 -19.80 -13.58
C LEU A 144 5.21 -19.66 -12.69
N MET A 145 5.96 -20.73 -12.46
CA MET A 145 7.24 -20.66 -11.72
C MET A 145 8.29 -19.80 -12.42
N LEU A 146 8.39 -19.87 -13.76
CA LEU A 146 9.29 -19.01 -14.53
C LEU A 146 8.87 -17.53 -14.44
N VAL A 147 7.57 -17.25 -14.52
CA VAL A 147 7.02 -15.91 -14.26
C VAL A 147 7.41 -15.46 -12.85
N GLY A 148 7.26 -16.32 -11.84
CA GLY A 148 7.69 -16.01 -10.47
C GLY A 148 9.18 -15.67 -10.35
N GLY A 149 10.05 -16.37 -11.10
CA GLY A 149 11.47 -16.04 -11.19
C GLY A 149 11.73 -14.67 -11.81
N LEU A 150 11.01 -14.32 -12.89
CA LEU A 150 11.10 -12.99 -13.50
C LEU A 150 10.60 -11.91 -12.54
N LEU A 151 9.46 -12.11 -11.89
CA LEU A 151 8.91 -11.16 -10.92
C LEU A 151 9.84 -10.96 -9.71
N ALA A 152 10.46 -12.02 -9.20
CA ALA A 152 11.45 -11.92 -8.14
C ALA A 152 12.71 -11.16 -8.59
N LEU A 153 13.15 -11.34 -9.84
CA LEU A 153 14.27 -10.56 -10.39
C LEU A 153 13.91 -9.08 -10.49
N ILE A 154 12.72 -8.75 -10.99
CA ILE A 154 12.22 -7.37 -11.09
C ILE A 154 12.19 -6.74 -9.69
N MET A 155 11.61 -7.40 -8.68
CA MET A 155 11.54 -6.86 -7.32
C MET A 155 12.92 -6.58 -6.69
N LEU A 156 13.96 -7.33 -7.08
CA LEU A 156 15.30 -7.23 -6.50
C LEU A 156 16.24 -6.30 -7.27
N THR A 157 15.83 -5.81 -8.44
CA THR A 157 16.65 -5.00 -9.33
C THR A 157 15.91 -3.72 -9.69
N ASN A 158 16.64 -2.68 -10.12
CA ASN A 158 16.02 -1.41 -10.51
C ASN A 158 15.67 -1.44 -12.00
N ILE A 159 15.16 -2.57 -12.51
CA ILE A 159 14.76 -2.66 -13.92
C ILE A 159 13.34 -2.08 -14.00
N PRO A 160 13.12 -0.94 -14.67
CA PRO A 160 11.78 -0.38 -14.82
C PRO A 160 10.98 -1.26 -15.76
N VAL A 161 9.94 -1.93 -15.24
CA VAL A 161 9.09 -2.86 -16.05
C VAL A 161 7.64 -2.38 -16.12
N SER A 162 7.43 -1.06 -16.14
CA SER A 162 6.10 -0.43 -16.10
C SER A 162 5.40 -0.63 -14.74
N LEU A 163 4.09 -0.36 -14.66
CA LEU A 163 3.25 -0.44 -13.45
C LEU A 163 3.23 -1.82 -12.76
N ILE A 164 3.83 -2.85 -13.37
CA ILE A 164 3.93 -4.19 -12.76
C ILE A 164 4.73 -4.12 -11.46
N GLU A 165 5.75 -3.26 -11.38
CA GLU A 165 6.63 -3.16 -10.19
C GLU A 165 5.87 -2.68 -8.93
N ALA A 166 4.88 -1.80 -9.08
CA ALA A 166 4.03 -1.32 -7.99
C ALA A 166 3.29 -2.47 -7.28
N GLY A 167 2.97 -3.53 -8.03
CA GLY A 167 2.29 -4.71 -7.52
C GLY A 167 3.19 -5.78 -6.91
N LEU A 168 4.51 -5.60 -6.82
CA LEU A 168 5.43 -6.68 -6.40
C LEU A 168 5.70 -6.69 -4.90
N SER A 169 6.48 -5.72 -4.41
CA SER A 169 6.90 -5.71 -3.01
C SER A 169 5.76 -5.53 -2.01
N PRO A 170 4.69 -4.73 -2.26
CA PRO A 170 3.60 -4.57 -1.30
C PRO A 170 2.81 -5.86 -1.07
N TYR A 171 2.81 -6.76 -2.06
CA TYR A 171 2.10 -8.05 -2.03
C TYR A 171 3.04 -9.26 -1.85
N SER A 172 4.33 -9.01 -1.63
CA SER A 172 5.41 -10.01 -1.67
C SER A 172 5.17 -11.23 -0.77
N LEU A 173 4.64 -11.04 0.44
CA LEU A 173 4.34 -12.16 1.34
C LEU A 173 3.26 -13.11 0.80
N PHE A 174 2.29 -12.62 0.00
CA PHE A 174 1.36 -13.50 -0.72
C PHE A 174 2.11 -14.30 -1.79
N TYR A 175 2.93 -13.65 -2.61
CA TYR A 175 3.72 -14.33 -3.65
C TYR A 175 4.63 -15.42 -3.07
N SER A 176 5.24 -15.16 -1.91
CA SER A 176 6.04 -16.14 -1.17
C SER A 176 5.25 -17.44 -0.93
N LEU A 177 4.04 -17.34 -0.37
CA LEU A 177 3.17 -18.50 -0.09
C LEU A 177 2.59 -19.14 -1.36
N ILE A 178 2.25 -18.34 -2.37
CA ILE A 178 1.69 -18.79 -3.65
C ILE A 178 2.72 -19.62 -4.42
N PHE A 179 3.94 -19.13 -4.60
CA PHE A 179 4.97 -19.84 -5.35
C PHE A 179 5.46 -21.10 -4.61
N LEU A 180 5.50 -21.09 -3.28
CA LEU A 180 5.72 -22.30 -2.50
C LEU A 180 4.62 -23.34 -2.76
N SER A 181 3.36 -22.91 -2.86
CA SER A 181 2.21 -23.77 -3.15
C SER A 181 2.22 -24.33 -4.57
N ILE A 182 2.56 -23.51 -5.57
CA ILE A 182 2.72 -23.91 -6.98
C ILE A 182 3.84 -24.94 -7.13
N SER A 183 4.98 -24.74 -6.46
CA SER A 183 6.07 -25.72 -6.42
C SER A 183 5.59 -27.03 -5.77
N GLY A 184 4.93 -26.96 -4.61
CA GLY A 184 4.35 -28.12 -3.94
C GLY A 184 3.34 -28.90 -4.79
N MET A 185 2.52 -28.20 -5.58
CA MET A 185 1.59 -28.81 -6.53
C MET A 185 2.32 -29.52 -7.67
N SER A 186 3.36 -28.90 -8.20
CA SER A 186 4.19 -29.46 -9.27
C SER A 186 4.89 -30.75 -8.83
N LEU A 187 5.48 -30.75 -7.62
CA LEU A 187 6.12 -31.92 -7.02
C LEU A 187 5.14 -33.09 -6.86
N ASN A 188 3.88 -32.80 -6.54
CA ASN A 188 2.82 -33.80 -6.42
C ASN A 188 2.36 -34.40 -7.75
N LEU A 189 2.69 -33.74 -8.86
CA LEU A 189 2.39 -34.17 -10.21
C LEU A 189 3.60 -34.82 -10.90
N ILE A 190 4.80 -34.86 -10.32
CA ILE A 190 5.98 -35.52 -10.93
C ILE A 190 6.16 -36.94 -10.38
N ASN A 191 6.60 -37.88 -11.23
CA ASN A 191 7.01 -39.20 -10.75
C ASN A 191 8.47 -39.11 -10.29
N VAL A 192 8.66 -38.89 -8.98
CA VAL A 192 9.96 -38.66 -8.34
C VAL A 192 10.97 -39.79 -8.64
N LYS A 193 10.52 -41.05 -8.73
CA LYS A 193 11.41 -42.19 -9.02
C LYS A 193 12.01 -42.12 -10.42
N LYS A 194 11.29 -41.52 -11.38
CA LYS A 194 11.72 -41.43 -12.79
C LYS A 194 12.45 -40.12 -13.11
N HIS A 195 12.14 -39.04 -12.38
CA HIS A 195 12.62 -37.69 -12.67
C HIS A 195 13.11 -37.00 -11.39
N SER A 196 14.04 -37.63 -10.68
CA SER A 196 14.53 -37.15 -9.37
C SER A 196 15.21 -35.78 -9.46
N ILE A 197 16.10 -35.56 -10.44
CA ILE A 197 16.81 -34.29 -10.64
C ILE A 197 15.83 -33.14 -10.84
N ILE A 198 14.90 -33.26 -11.80
CA ILE A 198 13.88 -32.24 -12.08
C ILE A 198 13.03 -31.95 -10.84
N THR A 199 12.68 -32.99 -10.07
CA THR A 199 11.91 -32.85 -8.82
C THR A 199 12.68 -32.00 -7.81
N TYR A 200 13.96 -32.30 -7.57
CA TYR A 200 14.76 -31.55 -6.60
C TYR A 200 15.04 -30.12 -7.06
N SER A 201 15.35 -29.90 -8.35
CA SER A 201 15.55 -28.56 -8.89
C SER A 201 14.31 -27.69 -8.77
N LEU A 202 13.12 -28.23 -9.05
CA LEU A 202 11.87 -27.48 -8.95
C LEU A 202 11.48 -27.17 -7.49
N GLY A 203 11.73 -28.11 -6.58
CA GLY A 203 11.54 -27.89 -5.15
C GLY A 203 12.49 -26.81 -4.62
N ALA A 204 13.78 -26.88 -4.98
CA ALA A 204 14.78 -25.88 -4.62
C ALA A 204 14.41 -24.50 -5.16
N PHE A 205 13.99 -24.42 -6.44
CA PHE A 205 13.55 -23.16 -7.03
C PHE A 205 12.31 -22.58 -6.31
N GLY A 206 11.35 -23.42 -5.91
CA GLY A 206 10.22 -22.99 -5.08
C GLY A 206 10.61 -22.43 -3.72
N VAL A 207 11.60 -23.04 -3.07
CA VAL A 207 12.15 -22.52 -1.80
C VAL A 207 12.89 -21.20 -2.03
N VAL A 208 13.66 -21.07 -3.12
CA VAL A 208 14.31 -19.81 -3.48
C VAL A 208 13.27 -18.71 -3.67
N LEU A 209 12.21 -18.93 -4.47
CA LEU A 209 11.15 -17.93 -4.64
C LEU A 209 10.46 -17.58 -3.32
N TYR A 210 10.16 -18.57 -2.48
CA TYR A 210 9.59 -18.34 -1.14
C TYR A 210 10.46 -17.38 -0.30
N ILE A 211 11.78 -17.58 -0.31
CA ILE A 211 12.72 -16.73 0.42
C ILE A 211 12.81 -15.34 -0.21
N LEU A 212 12.99 -15.25 -1.54
CA LEU A 212 13.16 -13.96 -2.22
C LEU A 212 11.94 -13.06 -2.02
N PHE A 213 10.73 -13.59 -2.17
CA PHE A 213 9.50 -12.83 -1.92
C PHE A 213 9.22 -12.59 -0.42
N ALA A 214 9.90 -13.26 0.50
CA ALA A 214 9.81 -12.94 1.92
C ALA A 214 10.74 -11.79 2.34
N LEU A 215 11.68 -11.36 1.48
CA LEU A 215 12.68 -10.34 1.84
C LEU A 215 12.06 -9.02 2.33
N PRO A 216 11.04 -8.42 1.69
CA PRO A 216 10.41 -7.19 2.18
C PRO A 216 9.79 -7.35 3.59
N PHE A 217 9.19 -8.51 3.87
CA PHE A 217 8.68 -8.82 5.20
C PHE A 217 9.82 -8.99 6.22
N LEU A 218 10.92 -9.64 5.83
CA LEU A 218 12.08 -9.84 6.70
C LEU A 218 12.85 -8.54 6.97
N SER A 219 12.72 -7.52 6.13
CA SER A 219 13.33 -6.19 6.33
C SER A 219 12.55 -5.29 7.28
N ILE A 220 11.33 -5.66 7.71
CA ILE A 220 10.49 -4.82 8.60
C ILE A 220 11.26 -4.32 9.83
N PRO A 221 12.00 -5.14 10.60
CA PRO A 221 12.73 -4.63 11.77
C PRO A 221 13.75 -3.54 11.44
N SER A 222 14.47 -3.68 10.31
CA SER A 222 15.44 -2.67 9.86
C SER A 222 14.73 -1.41 9.39
N MET A 223 13.66 -1.57 8.62
CA MET A 223 12.82 -0.48 8.12
C MET A 223 12.25 0.34 9.27
N LEU A 224 11.74 -0.31 10.32
CA LEU A 224 11.17 0.38 11.48
C LEU A 224 12.24 1.13 12.29
N ASN A 225 13.43 0.54 12.45
CA ASN A 225 14.55 1.20 13.14
C ASN A 225 15.02 2.45 12.37
N GLU A 226 15.19 2.33 11.05
CA GLU A 226 15.58 3.47 10.20
C GLU A 226 14.49 4.54 10.15
N ALA A 227 13.22 4.16 10.09
CA ALA A 227 12.11 5.10 10.17
C ALA A 227 12.08 5.86 11.50
N GLU A 228 12.29 5.16 12.62
CA GLU A 228 12.36 5.78 13.94
C GLU A 228 13.54 6.76 14.05
N GLU A 229 14.70 6.36 13.55
CA GLU A 229 15.92 7.17 13.53
C GLU A 229 15.73 8.44 12.70
N ASN A 230 15.29 8.31 11.45
CA ASN A 230 15.07 9.44 10.54
C ASN A 230 13.99 10.39 11.06
N TYR A 231 12.91 9.86 11.63
CA TYR A 231 11.84 10.68 12.23
C TYR A 231 12.34 11.43 13.46
N THR A 232 13.05 10.73 14.34
CA THR A 232 13.56 11.31 15.60
C THR A 232 14.66 12.33 15.36
N GLU A 233 15.51 12.11 14.35
CA GLU A 233 16.53 13.06 13.91
C GLU A 233 15.88 14.37 13.45
N ALA A 234 14.83 14.28 12.62
CA ALA A 234 14.17 15.46 12.05
C ALA A 234 13.27 16.21 13.04
N PHE A 235 12.56 15.49 13.91
CA PHE A 235 11.45 16.07 14.71
C PHE A 235 11.62 15.92 16.23
N GLY A 236 12.74 15.36 16.69
CA GLY A 236 12.99 15.13 18.11
C GLY A 236 12.29 13.89 18.67
N ASN A 237 12.31 13.74 19.99
CA ASN A 237 11.82 12.52 20.67
C ASN A 237 10.45 12.67 21.34
N GLU A 238 9.80 13.84 21.24
CA GLU A 238 8.56 14.15 21.98
C GLU A 238 7.40 13.22 21.59
N TRP A 239 7.35 12.83 20.31
CA TRP A 239 6.36 11.92 19.74
C TRP A 239 6.25 10.57 20.44
N LYS A 240 7.31 10.11 21.09
CA LYS A 240 7.33 8.82 21.82
C LYS A 240 6.41 8.80 23.04
N SER A 241 5.98 9.98 23.50
CA SER A 241 5.07 10.14 24.64
C SER A 241 3.62 10.38 24.24
N PHE A 242 3.32 10.52 22.94
CA PHE A 242 1.95 10.78 22.47
C PHE A 242 1.03 9.60 22.75
N ASP A 243 1.55 8.39 22.56
CA ASP A 243 0.84 7.12 22.75
C ASP A 243 0.35 6.91 24.20
N ASP A 244 0.97 7.58 25.19
CA ASP A 244 0.52 7.54 26.58
C ASP A 244 -0.81 8.29 26.78
N ASN A 245 -1.16 9.21 25.87
CA ASN A 245 -2.27 10.14 26.02
C ASN A 245 -3.33 10.02 24.90
N ILE A 246 -3.00 9.39 23.76
CA ILE A 246 -3.87 9.30 22.58
C ILE A 246 -4.19 7.84 22.31
N THR A 247 -5.44 7.45 22.56
CA THR A 247 -5.88 6.06 22.43
C THR A 247 -6.32 5.68 21.02
N GLU A 248 -6.56 6.68 20.17
CA GLU A 248 -7.08 6.54 18.82
C GLU A 248 -5.97 6.17 17.82
N PHE A 249 -4.71 6.47 18.17
CA PHE A 249 -3.53 6.16 17.36
C PHE A 249 -3.22 4.67 17.30
N ARG A 250 -2.41 4.30 16.30
CA ARG A 250 -1.95 2.92 16.18
C ARG A 250 -0.94 2.61 17.28
N ASP A 251 -1.24 1.59 18.08
CA ASP A 251 -0.31 1.06 19.10
C ASP A 251 1.01 0.53 18.53
N VAL A 252 0.99 0.02 17.28
CA VAL A 252 2.18 -0.55 16.63
C VAL A 252 2.26 -0.16 15.15
N PRO A 253 3.47 0.03 14.61
CA PRO A 253 3.66 0.48 13.23
C PRO A 253 3.27 -0.58 12.18
N VAL A 254 3.26 -1.87 12.56
CA VAL A 254 2.86 -2.95 11.65
C VAL A 254 1.98 -3.96 12.40
N SER A 255 0.85 -4.32 11.81
CA SER A 255 0.00 -5.45 12.16
C SER A 255 0.13 -6.53 11.07
N ILE A 256 0.79 -7.64 11.41
CA ILE A 256 0.96 -8.79 10.51
C ILE A 256 -0.40 -9.43 10.14
N PRO A 257 -1.37 -9.59 11.05
CA PRO A 257 -2.70 -10.07 10.66
C PRO A 257 -3.42 -9.13 9.70
N ALA A 258 -3.30 -7.80 9.87
CA ALA A 258 -3.94 -6.84 8.97
C ALA A 258 -3.53 -7.06 7.50
N PHE A 259 -2.28 -7.48 7.25
CA PHE A 259 -1.80 -7.85 5.92
C PHE A 259 -2.68 -8.92 5.24
N PHE A 260 -3.24 -9.88 5.99
CA PHE A 260 -4.07 -10.93 5.42
C PHE A 260 -5.57 -10.60 5.46
N PHE A 261 -6.02 -9.87 6.48
CA PHE A 261 -7.45 -9.66 6.76
C PHE A 261 -7.96 -8.26 6.39
N GLY A 262 -7.08 -7.33 6.05
CA GLY A 262 -7.40 -5.91 5.92
C GLY A 262 -7.29 -5.16 7.25
N SER A 263 -7.34 -3.84 7.18
CA SER A 263 -7.38 -2.93 8.34
C SER A 263 -8.82 -2.46 8.57
N PRO A 264 -9.32 -2.42 9.82
CA PRO A 264 -10.55 -1.68 10.06
C PRO A 264 -10.34 -0.20 9.72
N SER A 265 -11.41 0.47 9.33
CA SER A 265 -11.52 1.92 9.43
C SER A 265 -12.72 2.21 10.31
N ASP A 266 -12.60 3.29 11.07
CA ASP A 266 -13.67 3.76 11.93
C ASP A 266 -14.59 4.69 11.11
N ASP A 267 -15.67 5.16 11.74
CA ASP A 267 -16.73 5.88 11.04
C ASP A 267 -16.27 7.28 10.56
N TYR A 268 -16.70 7.64 9.36
CA TYR A 268 -16.49 8.96 8.73
C TYR A 268 -17.72 9.34 7.90
N SER A 269 -17.83 10.61 7.54
CA SER A 269 -18.80 11.14 6.58
C SER A 269 -18.09 11.46 5.27
N LEU A 270 -18.78 11.24 4.14
CA LEU A 270 -18.26 11.49 2.81
C LEU A 270 -19.24 12.36 2.01
N GLU A 271 -18.75 13.47 1.50
CA GLU A 271 -19.40 14.29 0.49
C GLU A 271 -18.58 14.24 -0.80
N GLU A 272 -19.18 13.77 -1.90
CA GLU A 272 -18.49 13.56 -3.18
C GLU A 272 -18.83 14.63 -4.22
N ASP A 273 -17.87 14.87 -5.12
CA ASP A 273 -18.05 15.66 -6.34
C ASP A 273 -18.47 17.13 -6.11
N VAL A 274 -17.99 17.74 -5.02
CA VAL A 274 -18.25 19.15 -4.72
C VAL A 274 -17.49 20.03 -5.70
N LEU A 275 -18.23 20.79 -6.52
CA LEU A 275 -17.66 21.71 -7.50
C LEU A 275 -17.09 22.95 -6.79
N PHE A 276 -15.78 23.18 -6.94
CA PHE A 276 -15.13 24.38 -6.40
C PHE A 276 -14.67 25.35 -7.49
N TYR A 277 -14.52 24.88 -8.74
CA TYR A 277 -14.08 25.74 -9.84
C TYR A 277 -14.68 25.33 -11.19
N GLU A 278 -15.16 26.32 -11.94
CA GLU A 278 -15.58 26.20 -13.34
C GLU A 278 -14.88 27.30 -14.16
N GLY A 279 -13.99 26.91 -15.05
CA GLY A 279 -13.31 27.80 -15.98
C GLY A 279 -14.20 28.10 -17.18
N THR A 280 -14.42 29.38 -17.45
CA THR A 280 -15.34 29.85 -18.51
C THR A 280 -14.65 30.59 -19.65
N GLU A 281 -13.32 30.75 -19.57
CA GLU A 281 -12.54 31.49 -20.56
C GLU A 281 -11.06 31.08 -20.53
N GLY A 282 -10.31 31.49 -21.56
CA GLY A 282 -8.86 31.31 -21.61
C GLY A 282 -8.45 29.84 -21.75
N ILE A 283 -7.36 29.47 -21.06
CA ILE A 283 -6.83 28.10 -21.08
C ILE A 283 -7.70 27.13 -20.27
N ASP A 284 -8.56 27.65 -19.39
CA ASP A 284 -9.45 26.89 -18.51
C ASP A 284 -10.88 26.78 -19.09
N ASP A 285 -11.14 27.23 -20.32
CA ASP A 285 -12.49 27.17 -20.91
C ASP A 285 -13.05 25.74 -20.93
N GLY A 286 -14.13 25.51 -20.18
CA GLY A 286 -14.76 24.21 -20.02
C GLY A 286 -14.16 23.33 -18.91
N LEU A 287 -13.14 23.80 -18.19
CA LEU A 287 -12.54 23.11 -17.05
C LEU A 287 -13.51 23.07 -15.88
N LYS A 288 -13.71 21.90 -15.27
CA LYS A 288 -14.47 21.76 -14.02
C LYS A 288 -13.69 20.94 -13.02
N LEU A 289 -13.39 21.54 -11.87
CA LEU A 289 -12.65 20.87 -10.81
C LEU A 289 -13.53 20.70 -9.58
N ARG A 290 -13.45 19.50 -9.01
CA ARG A 290 -14.22 19.04 -7.86
C ARG A 290 -13.30 18.48 -6.79
N PHE A 291 -13.85 18.31 -5.60
CA PHE A 291 -13.19 17.58 -4.52
C PHE A 291 -14.18 16.65 -3.81
N ASP A 292 -13.63 15.70 -3.06
CA ASP A 292 -14.38 14.92 -2.06
C ASP A 292 -13.96 15.36 -0.66
N ALA A 293 -14.93 15.54 0.24
CA ALA A 293 -14.68 15.85 1.65
C ALA A 293 -14.92 14.61 2.52
N TYR A 294 -13.92 14.24 3.32
CA TYR A 294 -14.03 13.22 4.35
C TYR A 294 -13.94 13.90 5.72
N THR A 295 -15.00 13.78 6.52
CA THR A 295 -15.10 14.45 7.83
C THR A 295 -15.40 13.44 8.94
N PRO A 296 -15.00 13.70 10.20
CA PRO A 296 -15.35 12.84 11.32
C PRO A 296 -16.86 12.82 11.54
N GLN A 297 -17.42 11.66 11.95
CA GLN A 297 -18.81 11.61 12.44
C GLN A 297 -18.94 12.09 13.88
N GLU A 298 -17.89 11.87 14.68
CA GLU A 298 -17.78 12.41 16.02
C GLU A 298 -17.33 13.87 15.96
N LYS A 299 -17.40 14.55 17.10
CA LYS A 299 -16.92 15.93 17.19
C LYS A 299 -15.40 15.94 17.02
N ALA A 300 -14.92 16.68 16.04
CA ALA A 300 -13.50 16.76 15.73
C ALA A 300 -12.68 17.18 16.96
N GLU A 301 -13.23 18.05 17.82
CA GLU A 301 -12.58 18.54 19.05
C GLU A 301 -12.38 17.48 20.14
N GLU A 302 -13.01 16.31 20.01
CA GLU A 302 -12.85 15.17 20.92
C GLU A 302 -11.84 14.14 20.37
N LEU A 303 -11.31 14.35 19.17
CA LEU A 303 -10.39 13.45 18.46
C LEU A 303 -9.03 14.11 18.22
N PRO A 304 -7.96 13.33 17.96
CA PRO A 304 -6.61 13.88 17.85
C PRO A 304 -6.41 14.94 16.76
N GLY A 305 -7.19 14.89 15.68
CA GLY A 305 -7.11 15.83 14.58
C GLY A 305 -7.68 17.21 14.89
N GLU A 306 -8.61 17.36 15.84
CA GLU A 306 -9.18 18.66 16.24
C GLU A 306 -9.64 19.59 15.10
N GLY A 307 -10.01 19.03 13.94
CA GLY A 307 -10.43 19.80 12.77
C GLY A 307 -9.28 20.23 11.84
N SER A 308 -8.03 19.89 12.15
CA SER A 308 -6.88 20.10 11.27
C SER A 308 -7.14 19.54 9.87
N VAL A 309 -6.69 20.26 8.86
CA VAL A 309 -6.99 19.96 7.46
C VAL A 309 -5.89 19.11 6.83
N LEU A 310 -6.29 18.12 6.04
CA LEU A 310 -5.40 17.37 5.15
C LEU A 310 -5.86 17.52 3.70
N ILE A 311 -5.10 18.25 2.89
CA ILE A 311 -5.32 18.37 1.45
C ILE A 311 -4.58 17.23 0.73
N ARG A 312 -5.30 16.41 -0.02
CA ARG A 312 -4.79 15.24 -0.75
C ARG A 312 -4.86 15.50 -2.25
N ILE A 313 -3.71 15.40 -2.91
CA ILE A 313 -3.53 15.65 -4.34
C ILE A 313 -3.13 14.35 -5.03
N HIS A 314 -3.94 13.91 -5.99
CA HIS A 314 -3.74 12.62 -6.64
C HIS A 314 -2.52 12.60 -7.56
N GLY A 315 -1.94 11.40 -7.73
CA GLY A 315 -0.87 11.17 -8.69
C GLY A 315 -1.39 10.96 -10.12
N GLY A 316 -0.49 10.49 -11.00
CA GLY A 316 -0.86 10.12 -12.38
C GLY A 316 -0.13 10.91 -13.48
N GLY A 317 1.11 11.33 -13.20
CA GLY A 317 2.00 11.94 -14.19
C GLY A 317 1.41 13.17 -14.88
N TRP A 318 0.63 13.97 -14.14
CA TRP A 318 0.00 15.23 -14.59
C TRP A 318 -1.02 15.11 -15.74
N SER A 319 -1.30 13.90 -16.22
CA SER A 319 -2.19 13.65 -17.37
C SER A 319 -3.26 12.57 -17.12
N THR A 320 -3.21 11.91 -15.97
CA THR A 320 -4.15 10.85 -15.57
C THR A 320 -4.43 10.94 -14.08
N GLY A 321 -5.42 10.19 -13.60
CA GLY A 321 -5.79 10.14 -12.19
C GLY A 321 -7.08 10.90 -11.91
N ASP A 322 -7.55 10.74 -10.67
CA ASP A 322 -8.73 11.40 -10.12
C ASP A 322 -8.70 11.31 -8.59
N LYS A 323 -9.67 11.91 -7.91
CA LYS A 323 -9.95 11.73 -6.49
C LYS A 323 -10.48 10.32 -6.17
N GLY A 324 -10.62 10.00 -4.88
CA GLY A 324 -11.21 8.77 -4.39
C GLY A 324 -10.30 7.55 -4.59
N ALA A 325 -10.75 6.55 -5.35
CA ALA A 325 -10.00 5.30 -5.54
C ALA A 325 -8.61 5.53 -6.15
N PHE A 326 -8.47 6.53 -7.03
CA PHE A 326 -7.20 6.86 -7.69
C PHE A 326 -6.21 7.59 -6.78
N ASN A 327 -6.67 8.16 -5.66
CA ASN A 327 -5.85 8.83 -4.67
C ASN A 327 -5.74 8.05 -3.34
N PHE A 328 -5.98 6.73 -3.39
CA PHE A 328 -5.90 5.84 -2.23
C PHE A 328 -6.79 6.29 -1.06
N SER A 329 -8.08 6.49 -1.33
CA SER A 329 -9.11 7.00 -0.40
C SER A 329 -9.07 6.43 1.02
N GLN A 330 -8.58 5.21 1.24
CA GLN A 330 -8.45 4.64 2.57
C GLN A 330 -7.58 5.45 3.54
N ILE A 331 -6.56 6.17 3.04
CA ILE A 331 -5.79 7.11 3.84
C ILE A 331 -6.71 8.24 4.31
N ASN A 332 -7.53 8.80 3.41
CA ASN A 332 -8.46 9.89 3.72
C ASN A 332 -9.47 9.47 4.78
N LYS A 333 -10.03 8.25 4.67
CA LYS A 333 -10.96 7.68 5.66
C LYS A 333 -10.31 7.53 7.03
N TYR A 334 -9.07 7.04 7.06
CA TYR A 334 -8.32 6.84 8.29
C TYR A 334 -8.13 8.16 9.02
N PHE A 335 -7.66 9.20 8.34
CA PHE A 335 -7.45 10.51 8.98
C PHE A 335 -8.77 11.20 9.33
N ALA A 336 -9.81 11.07 8.51
CA ALA A 336 -11.14 11.57 8.86
C ALA A 336 -11.67 10.94 10.15
N SER A 337 -11.48 9.64 10.35
CA SER A 337 -11.89 8.96 11.58
C SER A 337 -11.01 9.31 12.80
N GLN A 338 -9.91 10.02 12.60
CA GLN A 338 -9.02 10.54 13.65
C GLN A 338 -9.27 12.04 13.92
N GLY A 339 -10.34 12.63 13.37
CA GLY A 339 -10.73 14.01 13.64
C GLY A 339 -10.16 15.05 12.66
N TYR A 340 -9.50 14.62 11.58
CA TYR A 340 -9.01 15.53 10.54
C TYR A 340 -10.09 15.79 9.50
N ILE A 341 -10.08 16.99 8.90
CA ILE A 341 -10.91 17.31 7.73
C ILE A 341 -10.09 17.07 6.47
N VAL A 342 -10.41 16.00 5.73
CA VAL A 342 -9.62 15.59 4.57
C VAL A 342 -10.32 16.01 3.28
N PHE A 343 -9.62 16.74 2.41
CA PHE A 343 -10.09 17.12 1.08
C PHE A 343 -9.27 16.41 0.01
N ASP A 344 -9.92 15.62 -0.83
CA ASP A 344 -9.31 14.95 -1.98
C ASP A 344 -9.62 15.73 -3.26
N VAL A 345 -8.62 16.46 -3.77
CA VAL A 345 -8.82 17.59 -4.67
C VAL A 345 -8.36 17.29 -6.10
N GLN A 346 -9.20 17.62 -7.08
CA GLN A 346 -8.82 17.59 -8.50
C GLN A 346 -7.99 18.82 -8.88
N TYR A 347 -7.09 18.61 -9.85
CA TYR A 347 -6.41 19.66 -10.58
C TYR A 347 -6.52 19.39 -12.09
N GLY A 348 -6.31 20.42 -12.91
CA GLY A 348 -6.34 20.27 -14.36
C GLY A 348 -5.27 19.29 -14.88
N LEU A 349 -5.63 18.43 -15.83
CA LEU A 349 -4.75 17.42 -16.42
C LEU A 349 -4.29 17.81 -17.82
N GLU A 350 -3.02 17.58 -18.10
CA GLU A 350 -2.44 17.83 -19.42
C GLU A 350 -2.89 16.75 -20.41
N LYS A 351 -3.40 17.19 -21.57
CA LYS A 351 -4.05 16.36 -22.58
C LYS A 351 -3.09 15.54 -23.43
N ARG A 352 -1.89 16.03 -23.71
CA ARG A 352 -0.81 15.39 -24.49
C ARG A 352 -0.05 14.31 -23.70
N GLY A 353 -0.69 13.63 -22.76
CA GLY A 353 -0.17 12.43 -22.09
C GLY A 353 -1.12 11.24 -22.12
N GLN A 354 -2.29 11.37 -22.73
CA GLN A 354 -3.31 10.32 -22.76
C GLN A 354 -2.83 9.12 -23.58
N SER A 355 -2.43 8.05 -22.90
CA SER A 355 -2.32 6.72 -23.50
C SER A 355 -3.66 6.02 -23.33
N ALA A 356 -4.25 5.56 -24.44
CA ALA A 356 -5.50 4.78 -24.45
C ALA A 356 -5.43 3.45 -23.68
N LEU A 357 -4.25 3.08 -23.15
CA LEU A 357 -4.01 1.91 -22.31
C LEU A 357 -4.06 2.20 -20.80
N PHE A 358 -4.11 3.47 -20.38
CA PHE A 358 -4.11 3.86 -18.96
C PHE A 358 -5.40 4.56 -18.56
N LEU A 359 -5.67 4.50 -17.26
CA LEU A 359 -6.85 5.00 -16.58
C LEU A 359 -6.95 6.53 -16.76
N SER A 360 -7.84 7.00 -17.64
CA SER A 360 -8.11 8.43 -17.86
C SER A 360 -8.80 9.05 -16.64
N GLY A 361 -8.60 10.35 -16.43
CA GLY A 361 -9.45 11.15 -15.55
C GLY A 361 -10.76 11.57 -16.22
N PRO A 362 -11.63 12.34 -15.55
CA PRO A 362 -12.87 12.85 -16.12
C PRO A 362 -12.62 13.77 -17.33
N ASP A 363 -13.50 13.74 -18.34
CA ASP A 363 -13.32 14.54 -19.57
C ASP A 363 -13.21 16.06 -19.30
N GLU A 364 -13.86 16.53 -18.24
CA GLU A 364 -13.97 17.94 -17.85
C GLU A 364 -12.72 18.50 -17.15
N VAL A 365 -11.72 17.66 -16.84
CA VAL A 365 -10.49 18.12 -16.16
C VAL A 365 -9.33 18.38 -17.13
N TYR A 366 -9.51 18.18 -18.44
CA TYR A 366 -8.41 18.17 -19.41
C TYR A 366 -8.21 19.49 -20.16
N GLY A 367 -6.95 19.90 -20.28
CA GLY A 367 -6.52 21.08 -21.04
C GLY A 367 -5.05 20.99 -21.47
N THR A 368 -4.49 22.10 -21.96
CA THR A 368 -3.04 22.22 -22.25
C THR A 368 -2.32 22.91 -21.10
N PHE A 369 -2.47 22.36 -19.91
CA PHE A 369 -2.02 22.98 -18.67
C PHE A 369 -0.52 22.80 -18.45
N SER A 370 0.12 23.88 -18.03
CA SER A 370 1.47 23.88 -17.47
C SER A 370 1.45 23.48 -15.99
N ILE A 371 2.62 23.30 -15.38
CA ILE A 371 2.71 23.12 -13.92
C ILE A 371 2.14 24.34 -13.19
N ASP A 372 2.41 25.56 -13.67
CA ASP A 372 1.88 26.81 -13.12
C ASP A 372 0.34 26.81 -13.10
N ASP A 373 -0.30 26.33 -14.18
CA ASP A 373 -1.76 26.20 -14.23
C ASP A 373 -2.26 25.20 -13.18
N MET A 374 -1.59 24.06 -13.04
CA MET A 374 -1.97 23.03 -12.06
C MET A 374 -1.82 23.52 -10.62
N VAL A 375 -0.73 24.23 -10.30
CA VAL A 375 -0.54 24.85 -8.99
C VAL A 375 -1.58 25.96 -8.76
N ARG A 376 -1.89 26.77 -9.78
CA ARG A 376 -2.96 27.78 -9.72
C ARG A 376 -4.34 27.15 -9.47
N HIS A 377 -4.65 26.00 -10.05
CA HIS A 377 -5.89 25.28 -9.78
C HIS A 377 -6.01 24.87 -8.30
N LEU A 378 -4.93 24.38 -7.72
CA LEU A 378 -4.88 24.05 -6.29
C LEU A 378 -4.95 25.31 -5.41
N SER A 379 -4.32 26.41 -5.86
CA SER A 379 -4.46 27.72 -5.22
C SER A 379 -5.92 28.17 -5.11
N ILE A 380 -6.70 28.04 -6.20
CA ILE A 380 -8.14 28.35 -6.20
C ILE A 380 -8.89 27.52 -5.16
N PHE A 381 -8.52 26.23 -4.98
CA PHE A 381 -9.10 25.41 -3.92
C PHE A 381 -8.78 25.94 -2.53
N THR A 382 -7.56 26.44 -2.28
CA THR A 382 -7.21 27.03 -0.97
C THR A 382 -8.09 28.24 -0.63
N THR A 383 -8.41 29.08 -1.63
CA THR A 383 -9.36 30.19 -1.46
C THR A 383 -10.77 29.68 -1.14
N TYR A 384 -11.25 28.68 -1.89
CA TYR A 384 -12.55 28.05 -1.61
C TYR A 384 -12.60 27.50 -0.17
N LEU A 385 -11.56 26.79 0.27
CA LEU A 385 -11.47 26.26 1.63
C LEU A 385 -11.56 27.38 2.66
N ALA A 386 -10.81 28.46 2.49
CA ALA A 386 -10.81 29.57 3.44
C ALA A 386 -12.14 30.34 3.49
N GLU A 387 -12.95 30.30 2.42
CA GLU A 387 -14.30 30.86 2.36
C GLU A 387 -15.38 29.95 2.97
N ASN A 388 -15.18 28.63 2.96
CA ASN A 388 -16.20 27.64 3.35
C ASN A 388 -15.78 26.79 4.57
N LYS A 389 -14.71 27.18 5.29
CA LYS A 389 -14.15 26.36 6.38
C LYS A 389 -15.17 26.02 7.47
N GLU A 390 -16.08 26.94 7.78
CA GLU A 390 -17.09 26.76 8.82
C GLU A 390 -18.09 25.65 8.46
N ASP A 391 -18.36 25.40 7.17
CA ASP A 391 -19.27 24.36 6.71
C ASP A 391 -18.70 22.95 6.96
N TYR A 392 -17.38 22.82 6.96
CA TYR A 392 -16.67 21.56 7.19
C TYR A 392 -16.12 21.41 8.61
N GLY A 393 -16.14 22.48 9.43
CA GLY A 393 -15.43 22.51 10.71
C GLY A 393 -13.91 22.44 10.53
N ALA A 394 -13.40 23.00 9.43
CA ALA A 394 -11.99 22.96 9.07
C ALA A 394 -11.18 24.03 9.82
N ASP A 395 -10.12 23.60 10.52
CA ASP A 395 -9.13 24.49 11.08
C ASP A 395 -8.08 24.87 10.03
N ILE A 396 -8.27 26.03 9.42
CA ILE A 396 -7.34 26.54 8.39
C ILE A 396 -6.04 27.13 8.98
N ASP A 397 -5.93 27.25 10.30
CA ASP A 397 -4.66 27.58 10.95
C ASP A 397 -3.76 26.32 11.09
N SER A 398 -4.30 25.14 10.74
CA SER A 398 -3.64 23.83 10.84
C SER A 398 -3.82 23.00 9.56
N VAL A 399 -3.04 23.29 8.51
CA VAL A 399 -3.18 22.63 7.19
C VAL A 399 -1.96 21.79 6.82
N PHE A 400 -2.21 20.54 6.44
CA PHE A 400 -1.22 19.62 5.87
C PHE A 400 -1.51 19.37 4.39
N ILE A 401 -0.48 19.31 3.56
CA ILE A 401 -0.61 19.05 2.12
C ILE A 401 0.12 17.75 1.78
N SER A 402 -0.56 16.85 1.07
CA SER A 402 -0.05 15.53 0.74
C SER A 402 -0.40 15.14 -0.70
N GLY A 403 0.45 14.35 -1.34
CA GLY A 403 0.16 13.79 -2.64
C GLY A 403 1.19 12.75 -3.08
N GLY A 404 0.83 11.94 -4.08
CA GLY A 404 1.71 10.89 -4.62
C GLY A 404 2.23 11.18 -6.02
N SER A 405 3.50 10.87 -6.29
CA SER A 405 4.12 11.03 -7.63
C SER A 405 3.95 12.47 -8.14
N ALA A 406 3.25 12.67 -9.26
CA ALA A 406 2.88 14.00 -9.77
C ALA A 406 2.12 14.89 -8.77
N GLY A 407 1.24 14.30 -7.96
CA GLY A 407 0.53 15.02 -6.90
C GLY A 407 1.45 15.37 -5.71
N GLY A 408 2.45 14.54 -5.43
CA GLY A 408 3.49 14.84 -4.44
C GLY A 408 4.39 15.98 -4.89
N HIS A 409 4.67 16.06 -6.19
CA HIS A 409 5.31 17.22 -6.81
C HIS A 409 4.46 18.49 -6.65
N LEU A 410 3.18 18.46 -7.05
CA LEU A 410 2.30 19.62 -6.94
C LEU A 410 2.06 20.06 -5.48
N ALA A 411 1.97 19.11 -4.54
CA ALA A 411 1.92 19.39 -3.11
C ALA A 411 3.16 20.14 -2.64
N SER A 412 4.35 19.69 -3.07
CA SER A 412 5.63 20.31 -2.73
C SER A 412 5.75 21.71 -3.34
N ALA A 413 5.39 21.86 -4.63
CA ALA A 413 5.40 23.14 -5.32
C ALA A 413 4.49 24.17 -4.63
N LEU A 414 3.25 23.78 -4.32
CA LEU A 414 2.28 24.67 -3.68
C LEU A 414 2.72 25.11 -2.28
N ALA A 415 3.15 24.18 -1.42
CA ALA A 415 3.55 24.47 -0.06
C ALA A 415 4.82 25.34 0.01
N LEU A 416 5.83 25.04 -0.81
CA LEU A 416 7.11 25.76 -0.77
C LEU A 416 7.05 27.11 -1.48
N ALA A 417 6.21 27.24 -2.51
CA ALA A 417 6.03 28.54 -3.17
C ALA A 417 5.41 29.58 -2.22
N GLN A 418 4.52 29.17 -1.31
CA GLN A 418 4.04 30.03 -0.23
C GLN A 418 5.17 30.39 0.74
N ALA A 419 5.95 29.39 1.18
CA ALA A 419 6.99 29.56 2.19
C ALA A 419 8.15 30.47 1.73
N SER A 420 8.57 30.36 0.46
CA SER A 420 9.68 31.16 -0.09
C SER A 420 9.39 32.66 -0.12
N GLY A 421 8.10 33.06 -0.06
CA GLY A 421 7.66 34.44 -0.16
C GLY A 421 7.70 35.03 -1.58
N ASP A 422 8.14 34.27 -2.59
CA ASP A 422 8.16 34.71 -3.99
C ASP A 422 6.79 34.54 -4.65
N TYR A 423 5.94 33.67 -4.10
CA TYR A 423 4.61 33.34 -4.62
C TYR A 423 3.52 33.43 -3.55
N THR A 424 3.48 34.55 -2.82
CA THR A 424 2.54 34.76 -1.69
C THR A 424 1.07 34.61 -2.04
N ASP A 425 0.71 34.68 -3.31
CA ASP A 425 -0.67 34.63 -3.79
C ASP A 425 -1.13 33.20 -4.15
N LEU A 426 -0.26 32.18 -4.05
CA LEU A 426 -0.59 30.79 -4.41
C LEU A 426 -1.32 30.01 -3.31
N ILE A 427 -1.23 30.43 -2.05
CA ILE A 427 -2.09 29.90 -0.98
C ILE A 427 -2.84 31.08 -0.39
N ASP A 428 -4.13 30.91 -0.12
CA ASP A 428 -4.93 31.95 0.55
C ASP A 428 -4.24 32.40 1.83
N PRO A 429 -4.04 33.71 2.05
CA PRO A 429 -3.25 34.23 3.18
C PRO A 429 -3.85 33.93 4.55
N ARG A 430 -5.09 33.41 4.62
CA ARG A 430 -5.73 32.95 5.86
C ARG A 430 -5.33 31.51 6.23
N ILE A 431 -4.72 30.76 5.33
CA ILE A 431 -4.31 29.37 5.55
C ILE A 431 -2.87 29.31 6.08
N SER A 432 -2.65 28.57 7.17
CA SER A 432 -1.32 28.22 7.66
C SER A 432 -1.00 26.76 7.34
N VAL A 433 0.02 26.56 6.51
CA VAL A 433 0.55 25.23 6.20
C VAL A 433 1.52 24.80 7.29
N GLN A 434 1.17 23.73 8.00
CA GLN A 434 1.95 23.19 9.11
C GLN A 434 2.88 22.04 8.70
N GLY A 435 2.66 21.40 7.54
CA GLY A 435 3.51 20.30 7.10
C GLY A 435 3.21 19.78 5.70
N LEU A 436 4.25 19.20 5.09
CA LEU A 436 4.21 18.59 3.76
C LEU A 436 4.44 17.07 3.87
N ILE A 437 3.61 16.28 3.20
CA ILE A 437 3.61 14.81 3.29
C ILE A 437 3.63 14.19 1.87
N PRO A 438 4.76 14.27 1.15
CA PRO A 438 4.85 13.78 -0.22
C PRO A 438 5.17 12.29 -0.27
N TYR A 439 4.53 11.58 -1.20
CA TYR A 439 4.83 10.18 -1.53
C TYR A 439 5.56 10.14 -2.86
N TYR A 440 6.82 9.67 -2.85
CA TYR A 440 7.70 9.52 -4.02
C TYR A 440 7.56 10.69 -5.03
N PRO A 441 7.77 11.94 -4.59
CA PRO A 441 7.39 13.13 -5.36
C PRO A 441 8.17 13.20 -6.68
N ALA A 442 7.44 13.40 -7.78
CA ALA A 442 8.02 13.45 -9.13
C ALA A 442 8.60 14.84 -9.47
N ASN A 443 9.34 15.43 -8.54
CA ASN A 443 9.99 16.74 -8.69
C ASN A 443 10.99 16.70 -9.85
N ASP A 444 11.06 17.76 -10.66
CA ASP A 444 11.99 17.87 -11.80
C ASP A 444 11.80 16.76 -12.86
N LEU A 445 10.58 16.23 -13.00
CA LEU A 445 10.28 15.17 -13.99
C LEU A 445 9.20 15.55 -15.01
N SER A 446 8.54 16.70 -14.87
CA SER A 446 7.44 17.12 -15.76
C SER A 446 7.91 17.37 -17.21
N HIS A 447 9.11 17.90 -17.40
CA HIS A 447 9.70 18.11 -18.73
C HIS A 447 10.04 16.81 -19.47
N HIS A 448 10.22 15.67 -18.78
CA HIS A 448 10.28 14.36 -19.46
C HIS A 448 8.95 13.96 -20.12
N ARG A 449 7.87 14.68 -19.82
CA ARG A 449 6.53 14.54 -20.41
C ARG A 449 6.15 15.73 -21.30
N ASP A 450 7.10 16.60 -21.65
CA ASP A 450 6.86 17.83 -22.42
C ASP A 450 5.85 18.80 -21.75
N ILE A 451 5.73 18.75 -20.43
CA ILE A 451 4.89 19.67 -19.65
C ILE A 451 5.77 20.82 -19.17
N SER A 452 5.46 22.03 -19.63
CA SER A 452 6.19 23.24 -19.24
C SER A 452 5.79 23.72 -17.85
N GLY A 453 6.65 24.52 -17.24
CA GLY A 453 6.32 25.36 -16.10
C GLY A 453 7.48 26.27 -15.74
N THR A 454 7.28 27.15 -14.77
CA THR A 454 8.33 27.95 -14.14
C THR A 454 9.31 27.03 -13.42
N ASP A 455 10.61 27.25 -13.57
CA ASP A 455 11.66 26.32 -13.14
C ASP A 455 11.54 25.96 -11.65
N GLU A 456 11.24 26.94 -10.80
CA GLU A 456 11.07 26.77 -9.36
C GLU A 456 9.82 25.96 -9.00
N LEU A 457 8.72 26.09 -9.77
CA LEU A 457 7.51 25.29 -9.56
C LEU A 457 7.64 23.88 -10.11
N VAL A 458 8.53 23.66 -11.07
CA VAL A 458 8.84 22.37 -11.67
C VAL A 458 9.83 21.56 -10.83
N ASP A 459 10.80 22.23 -10.19
CA ASP A 459 11.71 21.63 -9.22
C ASP A 459 11.62 22.38 -7.88
N PRO A 460 10.63 22.02 -7.03
CA PRO A 460 10.33 22.74 -5.78
C PRO A 460 11.48 22.79 -4.78
N LYS A 461 12.55 22.00 -4.95
CA LYS A 461 13.73 22.11 -4.08
C LYS A 461 14.40 23.49 -4.18
N GLN A 462 14.18 24.22 -5.28
CA GLN A 462 14.66 25.59 -5.48
C GLN A 462 13.90 26.62 -4.65
N LEU A 463 12.72 26.26 -4.11
CA LEU A 463 11.89 27.12 -3.27
C LEU A 463 12.13 26.90 -1.78
N VAL A 464 13.03 25.97 -1.43
CA VAL A 464 13.33 25.67 -0.03
C VAL A 464 14.08 26.82 0.60
N ASP A 465 13.70 27.13 1.83
CA ASP A 465 14.32 28.14 2.68
C ASP A 465 14.21 27.73 4.17
N SER A 466 14.76 28.58 5.05
CA SER A 466 14.68 28.38 6.50
C SER A 466 13.26 28.40 7.09
N ASN A 467 12.25 28.91 6.37
CA ASN A 467 10.85 28.98 6.81
C ASN A 467 10.00 27.85 6.24
N SER A 468 10.57 27.00 5.40
CA SER A 468 9.86 25.91 4.75
C SER A 468 9.26 24.94 5.79
N PRO A 469 8.02 24.48 5.58
CA PRO A 469 7.32 23.64 6.55
C PRO A 469 8.01 22.29 6.73
N PRO A 470 7.83 21.61 7.87
CA PRO A 470 8.42 20.30 8.09
C PRO A 470 7.90 19.27 7.06
N VAL A 471 8.73 18.30 6.69
CA VAL A 471 8.42 17.30 5.65
C VAL A 471 8.54 15.87 6.14
N LEU A 472 7.47 15.08 5.99
CA LEU A 472 7.49 13.63 6.15
C LEU A 472 7.31 12.93 4.80
N LEU A 473 8.39 12.40 4.24
CA LEU A 473 8.42 11.85 2.88
C LEU A 473 8.39 10.32 2.85
N PHE A 474 7.50 9.73 2.05
CA PHE A 474 7.48 8.28 1.76
C PHE A 474 8.29 7.98 0.49
N GLN A 475 9.29 7.08 0.55
CA GLN A 475 10.06 6.70 -0.65
C GLN A 475 10.41 5.22 -0.69
N GLY A 476 10.12 4.56 -1.82
CA GLY A 476 10.66 3.24 -2.13
C GLY A 476 12.13 3.32 -2.57
N ASP A 477 13.00 2.48 -2.01
CA ASP A 477 14.45 2.47 -2.37
C ASP A 477 14.74 1.82 -3.74
N ARG A 478 13.73 1.20 -4.35
CA ARG A 478 13.76 0.57 -5.68
C ARG A 478 12.76 1.20 -6.65
N ASP A 479 12.35 2.44 -6.41
CA ASP A 479 11.48 3.17 -7.32
C ASP A 479 12.16 3.31 -8.70
N GLY A 480 11.54 2.71 -9.71
CA GLY A 480 12.03 2.70 -11.10
C GLY A 480 11.48 3.85 -11.95
N PHE A 481 10.55 4.65 -11.43
CA PHE A 481 9.92 5.77 -12.12
C PHE A 481 10.41 7.13 -11.60
N VAL A 482 10.48 7.28 -10.28
CA VAL A 482 11.01 8.46 -9.61
C VAL A 482 12.26 8.03 -8.87
N ASP A 483 13.42 8.42 -9.38
CA ASP A 483 14.70 8.00 -8.79
C ASP A 483 14.74 8.40 -7.30
N PRO A 484 15.01 7.47 -6.36
CA PRO A 484 15.20 7.76 -4.95
C PRO A 484 16.17 8.91 -4.63
N GLN A 485 17.08 9.23 -5.56
CA GLN A 485 17.98 10.36 -5.46
C GLN A 485 17.24 11.70 -5.40
N ILE A 486 16.07 11.84 -6.05
CA ILE A 486 15.23 13.05 -6.00
C ILE A 486 14.83 13.36 -4.55
N ALA A 487 14.37 12.35 -3.79
CA ALA A 487 14.03 12.53 -2.37
C ALA A 487 15.26 12.93 -1.52
N LYS A 488 16.45 12.39 -1.83
CA LYS A 488 17.69 12.74 -1.13
C LYS A 488 18.14 14.17 -1.42
N GLU A 489 18.08 14.58 -2.69
CA GLU A 489 18.37 15.96 -3.09
C GLU A 489 17.39 16.95 -2.46
N PHE A 490 16.13 16.55 -2.32
CA PHE A 490 15.13 17.39 -1.66
C PHE A 490 15.43 17.59 -0.16
N LYS A 491 15.76 16.51 0.57
CA LYS A 491 16.25 16.64 1.96
C LYS A 491 17.53 17.47 2.02
N GLN A 492 18.44 17.32 1.05
CA GLN A 492 19.68 18.06 1.01
C GLN A 492 19.46 19.57 0.85
N ALA A 493 18.47 19.99 0.04
CA ALA A 493 18.11 21.41 -0.10
C ALA A 493 17.65 22.02 1.24
N TYR A 494 16.90 21.27 2.06
CA TYR A 494 16.52 21.68 3.42
C TYR A 494 17.73 21.88 4.33
N LEU A 495 18.68 20.93 4.30
CA LEU A 495 19.90 21.01 5.10
C LEU A 495 20.81 22.17 4.67
N GLU A 496 20.80 22.56 3.39
CA GLU A 496 21.57 23.69 2.87
C GLU A 496 21.06 25.05 3.36
N GLU A 497 19.77 25.11 3.74
CA GLU A 497 19.10 26.28 4.30
C GLU A 497 18.99 26.23 5.84
N ASP A 498 19.82 25.41 6.49
CA ASP A 498 19.84 25.19 7.95
C ASP A 498 18.49 24.72 8.52
N ASN A 499 17.66 24.05 7.70
CA ASN A 499 16.37 23.49 8.09
C ASN A 499 16.46 21.96 8.22
N GLU A 500 16.48 21.46 9.45
CA GLU A 500 16.61 20.01 9.72
C GLU A 500 15.27 19.26 9.73
N ALA A 501 14.14 19.96 9.53
CA ALA A 501 12.79 19.42 9.70
C ALA A 501 12.33 18.55 8.51
N PHE A 502 13.14 17.56 8.10
CA PHE A 502 12.87 16.70 6.95
C PHE A 502 13.20 15.23 7.25
N ALA A 503 12.17 14.39 7.33
CA ALA A 503 12.30 12.94 7.48
C ALA A 503 11.94 12.21 6.18
N ILE A 504 12.81 11.29 5.74
CA ILE A 504 12.49 10.32 4.69
C ILE A 504 12.25 8.96 5.36
N LEU A 505 11.09 8.37 5.11
CA LEU A 505 10.80 6.99 5.48
C LEU A 505 11.02 6.07 4.27
N TRP A 506 12.09 5.29 4.35
CA TRP A 506 12.49 4.37 3.28
C TRP A 506 11.72 3.06 3.32
N MET A 507 11.20 2.65 2.16
CA MET A 507 10.49 1.39 1.96
C MET A 507 11.42 0.42 1.23
N PRO A 508 12.11 -0.50 1.93
CA PRO A 508 13.10 -1.38 1.33
C PRO A 508 12.47 -2.38 0.38
N TYR A 509 13.04 -2.54 -0.82
CA TYR A 509 12.44 -3.21 -1.98
C TYR A 509 11.17 -2.53 -2.52
N GLY A 510 10.81 -1.36 -2.00
CA GLY A 510 9.65 -0.58 -2.44
C GLY A 510 9.90 -0.01 -3.83
N ALA A 511 9.02 -0.33 -4.78
CA ALA A 511 9.03 0.32 -6.10
C ALA A 511 8.12 1.56 -6.08
N HIS A 512 7.90 2.16 -7.25
CA HIS A 512 6.93 3.25 -7.41
C HIS A 512 5.53 2.78 -6.98
N ALA A 513 4.77 3.63 -6.28
CA ALA A 513 3.46 3.30 -5.75
C ALA A 513 3.44 2.04 -4.85
N SER A 514 4.50 1.85 -4.04
CA SER A 514 4.57 0.74 -3.07
C SER A 514 3.58 0.85 -1.91
N ASP A 515 2.84 1.95 -1.84
CA ASP A 515 1.65 2.21 -1.03
C ASP A 515 0.33 1.71 -1.69
N ILE A 516 0.37 1.04 -2.85
CA ILE A 516 -0.86 0.54 -3.49
C ILE A 516 -1.63 -0.48 -2.63
N TYR A 517 -0.94 -1.20 -1.74
CA TYR A 517 -1.58 -2.14 -0.82
C TYR A 517 -1.75 -1.50 0.55
N PHE A 518 -2.94 -0.94 0.80
CA PHE A 518 -3.24 -0.23 2.05
C PHE A 518 -2.93 -1.03 3.33
N PRO A 519 -3.36 -2.29 3.50
CA PRO A 519 -3.00 -3.07 4.69
C PRO A 519 -1.57 -3.65 4.61
N GLY A 520 -0.77 -3.26 3.61
CA GLY A 520 0.65 -3.61 3.50
C GLY A 520 1.50 -2.97 4.59
N PHE A 521 2.65 -3.57 4.89
CA PHE A 521 3.53 -3.10 5.97
C PHE A 521 4.15 -1.72 5.68
N TYR A 522 4.31 -1.32 4.41
CA TYR A 522 4.79 0.02 4.04
C TYR A 522 3.80 1.12 4.46
N ASN A 523 2.53 1.01 4.03
CA ASN A 523 1.49 1.95 4.43
C ASN A 523 1.25 1.98 5.93
N GLN A 524 1.17 0.80 6.56
CA GLN A 524 0.98 0.75 8.01
C GLN A 524 2.09 1.50 8.75
N THR A 525 3.34 1.32 8.31
CA THR A 525 4.49 2.02 8.89
C THR A 525 4.39 3.52 8.65
N PHE A 526 4.09 3.94 7.43
CA PHE A 526 4.02 5.36 7.11
C PHE A 526 2.88 6.07 7.84
N ILE A 527 1.68 5.47 7.88
CA ILE A 527 0.52 6.02 8.61
C ILE A 527 0.83 6.19 10.09
N TYR A 528 1.52 5.23 10.71
CA TYR A 528 1.96 5.33 12.10
C TYR A 528 2.83 6.57 12.38
N TYR A 529 3.75 6.92 11.48
CA TYR A 529 4.55 8.13 11.64
C TYR A 529 3.80 9.38 11.18
N MET A 530 2.91 9.27 10.19
CA MET A 530 2.11 10.36 9.66
C MET A 530 1.11 10.89 10.68
N GLU A 531 0.42 10.05 11.44
CA GLU A 531 -0.48 10.50 12.51
C GLU A 531 0.25 11.26 13.62
N ARG A 532 1.46 10.81 13.96
CA ARG A 532 2.31 11.49 14.96
C ARG A 532 2.87 12.80 14.42
N PHE A 533 3.24 12.83 13.14
CA PHE A 533 3.71 14.03 12.47
C PHE A 533 2.63 15.10 12.45
N MET A 534 1.43 14.75 11.97
CA MET A 534 0.33 15.71 11.90
C MET A 534 -0.06 16.20 13.30
N TYR A 535 -0.10 15.33 14.30
CA TYR A 535 -0.40 15.74 15.67
C TYR A 535 0.71 16.58 16.32
N GLN A 536 1.97 16.35 15.98
CA GLN A 536 3.08 17.15 16.51
C GLN A 536 3.05 18.59 16.00
N PHE A 537 2.66 18.78 14.74
CA PHE A 537 2.76 20.06 14.05
C PHE A 537 1.43 20.78 13.86
N LYS A 538 0.30 20.18 14.27
CA LYS A 538 -1.02 20.79 14.09
C LYS A 538 -1.16 22.15 14.76
#